data_AF-A0AAD9CEV9-F1
#
_entry.id   AF-A0AAD9CEV9-F1
#
_cell.length_a   1.000
_cell.length_b   1.000
_cell.length_c   1.000
_cell.angle_alpha   90.00
_cell.angle_beta   90.00
_cell.angle_gamma   90.00
#
_symmetry.space_group_name_H-M   'P 1'
#
loop_
_entity.id
_entity.type
_entity.pdbx_description
1 polymer ?
#
loop_
_entity_poly.entity_id
_entity_poly.type
_entity_poly.pdbx_seq_one_letter_code
_entity_poly.pdbx_strand_id
1 'polypeptide(L)'
;MSLILKELREFRKDNGQQLKEIRKEINKTNTRIAEAEGQIEATETWLQVAEEAVTELLQLQVHLDAKLMDLEGRSRRENIRIHGVKEGAEDNSPSMGTFVEALLREGLDSRLH
;
A
#
# COMPACT_ATOMS: atom_id res chain seq x y z
N MET A 1 66.95 -7.37 40.15
CA MET A 1 67.06 -6.84 38.77
C MET A 1 66.65 -7.84 37.70
N SER A 2 67.01 -9.14 37.81
CA SER A 2 66.61 -10.19 36.85
C SER A 2 65.10 -10.50 36.82
N LEU A 3 64.42 -10.48 37.98
CA LEU A 3 62.99 -10.76 38.09
C LEU A 3 62.14 -9.70 37.35
N ILE A 4 62.44 -8.43 37.59
CA ILE A 4 61.77 -7.27 36.96
C ILE A 4 61.90 -7.32 35.44
N LEU A 5 63.07 -7.70 34.91
CA LEU A 5 63.28 -7.85 33.47
C LEU A 5 62.52 -9.03 32.86
N LYS A 6 62.17 -10.05 33.67
CA LYS A 6 61.39 -11.19 33.24
C LYS A 6 59.90 -10.83 33.18
N GLU A 7 59.38 -10.21 34.24
CA GLU A 7 58.01 -9.70 34.31
C GLU A 7 57.72 -8.67 33.22
N LEU A 8 58.64 -7.74 32.96
CA LEU A 8 58.49 -6.76 31.88
C LEU A 8 58.42 -7.42 30.48
N ARG A 9 59.13 -8.55 30.30
CA ARG A 9 59.16 -9.30 29.05
C ARG A 9 57.88 -10.11 28.85
N GLU A 10 57.37 -10.71 29.92
CA GLU A 10 56.06 -11.39 29.95
C GLU A 10 54.94 -10.40 29.69
N PHE A 11 54.90 -9.27 30.40
CA PHE A 11 53.92 -8.21 30.18
C PHE A 11 53.91 -7.70 28.73
N ARG A 12 55.09 -7.47 28.14
CA ARG A 12 55.20 -7.02 26.74
C ARG A 12 54.70 -8.10 25.76
N LYS A 13 54.92 -9.37 26.07
CA LYS A 13 54.44 -10.51 25.26
C LYS A 13 52.92 -10.62 25.35
N ASP A 14 52.36 -10.54 26.55
CA ASP A 14 50.93 -10.65 26.81
C ASP A 14 50.16 -9.49 26.17
N ASN A 15 50.65 -8.25 26.32
CA ASN A 15 50.09 -7.09 25.62
C ASN A 15 50.18 -7.24 24.10
N GLY A 16 51.30 -7.76 23.59
CA GLY A 16 51.46 -8.01 22.15
C GLY A 16 50.46 -9.03 21.63
N GLN A 17 50.07 -10.01 22.45
CA GLN A 17 49.07 -11.01 22.11
C GLN A 17 47.65 -10.44 22.19
N GLN A 18 47.33 -9.69 23.25
CA GLN A 18 46.05 -8.99 23.39
C GLN A 18 45.81 -8.01 22.23
N LEU A 19 46.81 -7.23 21.83
CA LEU A 19 46.69 -6.31 20.70
C LEU A 19 46.42 -7.03 19.37
N LYS A 20 47.02 -8.22 19.16
CA LYS A 20 46.74 -9.04 17.97
C LYS A 20 45.30 -9.55 17.98
N GLU A 21 44.80 -9.94 19.14
CA GLU A 21 43.44 -10.45 19.32
C GLU A 21 42.41 -9.34 19.11
N ILE A 22 42.64 -8.16 19.70
CA ILE A 22 41.83 -6.95 19.46
C ILE A 22 41.82 -6.61 17.97
N ARG A 23 42.98 -6.62 17.30
CA ARG A 23 43.05 -6.34 15.85
C ARG A 23 42.24 -7.36 15.03
N LYS A 24 42.25 -8.63 15.43
CA LYS A 24 41.46 -9.69 14.77
C LYS A 24 39.96 -9.45 14.94
N GLU A 25 39.51 -9.14 16.15
CA GLU A 25 38.10 -8.85 16.42
C GLU A 25 37.64 -7.56 15.73
N ILE A 26 38.48 -6.52 15.67
CA ILE A 26 38.19 -5.31 14.89
C ILE A 26 38.00 -5.66 13.41
N ASN A 27 38.92 -6.42 12.82
CA ASN A 27 38.80 -6.81 11.41
C ASN A 27 37.52 -7.62 11.15
N LYS A 28 37.20 -8.58 12.03
CA LYS A 28 35.99 -9.39 11.93
C LYS A 28 34.73 -8.53 12.02
N THR A 29 34.71 -7.59 12.95
CA THR A 29 33.61 -6.64 13.11
C THR A 29 33.45 -5.75 11.88
N ASN A 30 34.55 -5.22 11.35
CA ASN A 30 34.55 -4.40 10.14
C ASN A 30 34.01 -5.15 8.92
N THR A 31 34.38 -6.42 8.74
CA THR A 31 33.82 -7.24 7.66
C THR A 31 32.31 -7.41 7.79
N ARG A 32 31.82 -7.71 9.00
CA ARG A 32 30.38 -7.86 9.25
C ARG A 32 29.62 -6.56 9.04
N ILE A 33 30.22 -5.42 9.40
CA ILE A 33 29.62 -4.09 9.16
C ILE A 33 29.52 -3.83 7.67
N ALA A 34 30.60 -4.06 6.90
CA ALA A 34 30.59 -3.86 5.45
C ALA A 34 29.55 -4.75 4.75
N GLU A 35 29.39 -6.01 5.19
CA GLU A 35 28.34 -6.90 4.68
C GLU A 35 26.94 -6.38 5.00
N ALA A 36 26.71 -5.89 6.22
CA ALA A 36 25.43 -5.32 6.63
C ALA A 36 25.11 -4.03 5.86
N GLU A 37 26.09 -3.14 5.67
CA GLU A 37 25.95 -1.93 4.88
C GLU A 37 25.56 -2.24 3.43
N GLY A 38 26.20 -3.23 2.80
CA GLY A 38 25.85 -3.64 1.45
C GLY A 38 24.44 -4.26 1.33
N GLN A 39 23.99 -5.00 2.35
CA GLN A 39 22.62 -5.51 2.39
C GLN A 39 21.58 -4.39 2.57
N ILE A 40 21.90 -3.38 3.40
CA ILE A 40 21.04 -2.21 3.60
C ILE A 40 20.92 -1.44 2.28
N GLU A 41 22.03 -1.12 1.62
CA GLU A 41 22.02 -0.39 0.34
C GLU A 41 21.18 -1.11 -0.75
N ALA A 42 21.33 -2.44 -0.85
CA ALA A 42 20.54 -3.24 -1.79
C ALA A 42 19.05 -3.21 -1.45
N THR A 43 18.71 -3.26 -0.16
CA THR A 43 17.32 -3.24 0.31
C THR A 43 16.70 -1.85 0.11
N GLU A 44 17.43 -0.78 0.38
CA GLU A 44 17.00 0.61 0.17
C GLU A 44 16.74 0.87 -1.32
N THR A 45 17.62 0.39 -2.20
CA THR A 45 17.42 0.50 -3.65
C THR A 45 16.14 -0.20 -4.10
N TRP A 46 15.90 -1.42 -3.61
CA TRP A 46 14.68 -2.17 -3.92
C TRP A 46 13.43 -1.50 -3.36
N LEU A 47 13.52 -0.94 -2.14
CA LEU A 47 12.41 -0.24 -1.50
C LEU A 47 12.03 1.00 -2.32
N GLN A 48 13.01 1.77 -2.79
CA GLN A 48 12.75 2.95 -3.60
C GLN A 48 12.03 2.60 -4.91
N VAL A 49 12.48 1.56 -5.61
CA VAL A 49 11.81 1.07 -6.83
C VAL A 49 10.39 0.60 -6.53
N ALA A 50 10.18 -0.09 -5.40
CA ALA A 50 8.86 -0.54 -5.00
C ALA A 50 7.92 0.65 -4.67
N GLU A 51 8.42 1.67 -3.98
CA GLU A 51 7.66 2.89 -3.66
C GLU A 51 7.24 3.65 -4.91
N GLU A 52 8.13 3.78 -5.89
CA GLU A 52 7.82 4.38 -7.20
C GLU A 52 6.71 3.60 -7.91
N ALA A 53 6.83 2.28 -8.01
CA ALA A 53 5.83 1.43 -8.65
C ALA A 53 4.47 1.50 -7.94
N VAL A 54 4.45 1.49 -6.60
CA VAL A 54 3.20 1.62 -5.82
C VAL A 54 2.56 2.99 -6.06
N THR A 55 3.36 4.05 -6.16
CA THR A 55 2.86 5.40 -6.44
C THR A 55 2.21 5.48 -7.82
N GLU A 56 2.84 4.92 -8.84
CA GLU A 56 2.28 4.86 -10.20
C GLU A 56 0.98 4.04 -10.24
N LEU A 57 0.95 2.89 -9.58
CA LEU A 57 -0.24 2.05 -9.50
C LEU A 57 -1.40 2.76 -8.80
N LEU A 58 -1.13 3.51 -7.73
CA LEU A 58 -2.15 4.28 -7.02
C LEU A 58 -2.75 5.38 -7.92
N GLN A 59 -1.90 6.10 -8.66
CA GLN A 59 -2.35 7.12 -9.62
C GLN A 59 -3.23 6.51 -10.71
N LEU A 60 -2.81 5.36 -11.26
CA LEU A 60 -3.60 4.63 -12.25
C LEU A 60 -4.95 4.17 -11.68
N GLN A 61 -4.97 3.66 -10.45
CA GLN A 61 -6.20 3.24 -9.79
C GLN A 61 -7.18 4.42 -9.65
N VAL A 62 -6.73 5.57 -9.17
CA VAL A 62 -7.56 6.78 -9.05
C VAL A 62 -8.12 7.20 -10.41
N HIS A 63 -7.29 7.16 -11.45
CA HIS A 63 -7.72 7.49 -12.80
C HIS A 63 -8.79 6.52 -13.34
N LEU A 64 -8.60 5.22 -13.14
CA LEU A 64 -9.53 4.19 -13.58
C LEU A 64 -10.86 4.29 -12.82
N ASP A 65 -10.82 4.54 -11.52
CA ASP A 65 -12.03 4.70 -10.70
C ASP A 65 -12.85 5.92 -11.15
N ALA A 66 -12.19 7.07 -11.39
CA ALA A 66 -12.85 8.25 -11.94
C ALA A 66 -13.50 7.96 -13.32
N LYS A 67 -12.81 7.20 -14.18
CA LYS A 67 -13.34 6.80 -15.48
C LYS A 67 -14.53 5.86 -15.36
N LEU A 68 -14.49 4.89 -14.44
CA LEU A 68 -15.62 4.00 -14.18
C LEU A 68 -16.83 4.78 -13.66
N MET A 69 -16.62 5.70 -12.71
CA MET A 69 -17.71 6.52 -12.18
C MET A 69 -18.37 7.40 -13.25
N ASP A 70 -17.59 7.99 -14.16
CA ASP A 70 -18.12 8.74 -15.30
C ASP A 70 -18.90 7.83 -16.27
N LEU A 71 -18.37 6.64 -16.58
CA LEU A 71 -19.06 5.67 -17.45
C LEU A 71 -20.37 5.18 -16.83
N GLU A 72 -20.39 4.83 -15.56
CA GLU A 72 -21.62 4.46 -14.84
C GLU A 72 -22.61 5.61 -14.81
N GLY A 73 -22.14 6.82 -14.51
CA GLY A 73 -22.94 8.03 -14.50
C GLY A 73 -23.58 8.33 -15.86
N ARG A 74 -22.83 8.16 -16.96
CA ARG A 74 -23.36 8.32 -18.32
C ARG A 74 -24.33 7.19 -18.70
N SER A 75 -23.99 5.95 -18.39
CA SER A 75 -24.84 4.79 -18.69
C SER A 75 -26.19 4.86 -17.97
N ARG A 76 -26.23 5.44 -16.76
CA ARG A 76 -27.46 5.57 -15.97
C ARG A 76 -28.11 6.95 -16.10
N ARG A 77 -27.56 7.87 -16.88
CA ARG A 77 -28.04 9.26 -16.97
C ARG A 77 -29.50 9.36 -17.39
N GLU A 78 -29.94 8.46 -18.26
CA GLU A 78 -31.31 8.41 -18.79
C GLU A 78 -32.23 7.48 -17.98
N ASN A 79 -31.70 6.80 -16.96
CA ASN A 79 -32.50 5.90 -16.13
C ASN A 79 -33.23 6.68 -15.04
N ILE A 80 -34.54 6.42 -14.91
CA ILE A 80 -35.37 6.99 -13.85
C ILE A 80 -35.59 5.91 -12.78
N ARG A 81 -35.43 6.28 -11.50
CA ARG A 81 -35.68 5.41 -10.35
C ARG A 81 -36.94 5.87 -9.64
N ILE A 82 -37.97 5.03 -9.64
CA ILE A 82 -39.28 5.32 -9.05
C ILE A 82 -39.37 4.59 -7.69
N HIS A 83 -39.68 5.33 -6.63
CA HIS A 83 -39.75 4.80 -5.27
C HIS A 83 -41.19 4.85 -4.73
N GLY A 84 -41.52 3.98 -3.78
CA GLY A 84 -42.83 3.95 -3.12
C GLY A 84 -43.91 3.12 -3.84
N VAL A 85 -43.53 2.34 -4.85
CA VAL A 85 -44.42 1.40 -5.54
C VAL A 85 -44.57 0.14 -4.69
N LYS A 86 -45.81 -0.29 -4.42
CA LYS A 86 -46.07 -1.56 -3.74
C LYS A 86 -45.71 -2.73 -4.65
N GLU A 87 -45.10 -3.76 -4.08
CA GLU A 87 -44.80 -5.00 -4.80
C GLU A 87 -46.10 -5.65 -5.32
N GLY A 88 -46.09 -6.13 -6.57
CA GLY A 88 -47.26 -6.68 -7.26
C GLY A 88 -48.26 -5.66 -7.80
N ALA A 89 -48.01 -4.34 -7.66
CA ALA A 89 -48.90 -3.32 -8.21
C ALA A 89 -49.01 -3.34 -9.75
N GLU A 90 -48.04 -3.96 -10.41
CA GLU A 90 -47.98 -4.15 -11.86
C GLU A 90 -48.85 -5.31 -12.38
N ASP A 91 -49.29 -6.23 -11.51
CA ASP A 91 -49.98 -7.49 -11.91
C ASP A 91 -51.27 -7.27 -12.71
N ASN A 92 -51.94 -6.14 -12.48
CA ASN A 92 -53.17 -5.77 -13.17
C ASN A 92 -52.94 -4.97 -14.46
N SER A 93 -51.69 -4.68 -14.81
CA SER A 93 -51.33 -3.90 -15.99
C SER A 93 -50.99 -4.80 -17.18
N PRO A 94 -51.46 -4.48 -18.40
CA PRO A 94 -51.16 -5.28 -19.60
C PRO A 94 -49.68 -5.31 -19.97
N SER A 95 -48.91 -4.28 -19.57
CA SER A 95 -47.48 -4.19 -19.77
C SER A 95 -46.84 -3.20 -18.78
N MET A 96 -45.54 -3.31 -18.57
CA MET A 96 -44.76 -2.38 -17.75
C MET A 96 -44.85 -0.93 -18.27
N GLY A 97 -44.88 -0.73 -19.59
CA GLY A 97 -45.02 0.61 -20.17
C GLY A 97 -46.34 1.27 -19.80
N THR A 98 -47.44 0.52 -19.88
CA THR A 98 -48.79 1.00 -19.48
C THR A 98 -48.87 1.29 -17.98
N PHE A 99 -48.22 0.47 -17.16
CA PHE A 99 -48.14 0.68 -15.72
C PHE A 99 -47.38 1.96 -15.36
N VAL A 100 -46.19 2.16 -15.94
CA VAL A 100 -45.37 3.36 -15.70
C VAL A 100 -46.08 4.61 -16.19
N GLU A 101 -46.78 4.57 -17.33
CA GLU A 101 -47.56 5.70 -17.83
C GLU A 101 -48.69 6.10 -16.86
N ALA A 102 -49.45 5.13 -16.33
CA ALA A 102 -50.49 5.40 -15.34
C ALA A 102 -49.92 6.00 -14.05
N LEU A 103 -48.79 5.45 -13.57
CA LEU A 103 -48.13 5.90 -12.36
C LEU A 103 -47.59 7.33 -12.49
N LEU A 104 -47.01 7.67 -13.66
CA LEU A 104 -46.55 9.03 -13.94
C LEU A 104 -47.71 10.02 -14.06
N ARG A 105 -48.82 9.64 -14.70
CA ARG A 105 -50.02 10.49 -14.79
C ARG A 105 -50.59 10.78 -13.41
N GLU A 106 -50.82 9.77 -12.60
CA GLU A 106 -51.34 9.93 -11.24
C GLU A 106 -50.42 10.80 -10.37
N GLY A 107 -49.11 10.56 -10.41
CA GLY A 107 -48.13 11.29 -9.60
C GLY A 107 -47.86 12.73 -10.04
N LEU A 108 -48.04 13.05 -11.32
CA LEU A 108 -47.83 14.41 -11.86
C LEU A 108 -49.12 15.25 -11.82
N ASP A 109 -50.28 14.65 -12.07
CA ASP A 109 -51.57 15.34 -12.02
C ASP A 109 -51.99 15.68 -10.58
N SER A 110 -51.60 14.86 -9.60
CA SER A 110 -51.87 15.09 -8.17
C SER A 110 -51.12 16.28 -7.55
N ARG A 111 -50.20 16.92 -8.28
CA ARG A 111 -49.46 18.13 -7.85
C ARG A 111 -50.05 19.45 -8.37
N LEU A 112 -51.16 19.42 -9.09
CA LEU A 112 -51.83 20.63 -9.64
C LEU A 112 -52.96 21.20 -8.74
N HIS A 113 -53.12 20.70 -7.51
CA HIS A 113 -54.06 21.22 -6.53
C HIS A 113 -53.41 21.44 -5.16
#